data_AF-A0A379X0R1-F1
#
_entry.id   AF-A0A379X0R1-F1
#
_cell.length_a   1.000
_cell.length_b   1.000
_cell.length_c   1.000
_cell.angle_alpha   90.00
_cell.angle_beta   90.00
_cell.angle_gamma   90.00
#
_symmetry.space_group_name_H-M   'P 1'
#
loop_
_entity.id
_entity.type
_entity.pdbx_description
1 polymer ?
#
loop_
_entity_poly.entity_id
_entity_poly.type
_entity_poly.pdbx_seq_one_letter_code
_entity_poly.pdbx_strand_id
1 'polypeptide(L)'
;MTSIHHHDKHRGEVQRGSFVYTMHRVGKVVPPKRHILKNISLSFFPGAKIGVLGLNGAGKSTLLRIMAGLDKEYRGRSAPAARH
;
A
#
# COMPACT_ATOMS: atom_id res chain seq x y z
N MET A 1 0.30 13.51 -6.70
CA MET A 1 0.97 12.18 -6.71
C MET A 1 1.39 11.86 -5.28
N THR A 2 1.06 10.68 -4.77
CA THR A 2 1.63 10.12 -3.53
C THR A 2 2.77 9.21 -3.95
N SER A 3 3.94 9.39 -3.34
CA SER A 3 5.14 8.59 -3.60
C SER A 3 5.49 7.83 -2.33
N ILE A 4 5.64 6.52 -2.45
CA ILE A 4 5.99 5.64 -1.33
C ILE A 4 7.49 5.38 -1.44
N HIS A 5 8.25 5.73 -0.40
CA HIS A 5 9.69 5.49 -0.38
C HIS A 5 10.00 4.29 0.52
N HIS A 6 10.70 3.30 -0.05
CA HIS A 6 11.19 2.12 0.64
C HIS A 6 12.70 2.23 0.81
N HIS A 7 13.18 2.07 2.05
CA HIS A 7 14.61 1.94 2.34
C HIS A 7 14.85 0.51 2.82
N ASP A 8 15.42 -0.30 1.95
CA ASP A 8 15.74 -1.71 2.19
C ASP A 8 17.25 -1.86 2.42
N LYS A 9 17.64 -2.33 3.60
CA LYS A 9 19.05 -2.55 3.98
C LYS A 9 19.56 -3.95 3.61
N HIS A 10 18.76 -4.79 2.93
CA HIS A 10 19.09 -6.17 2.62
C HIS A 10 19.09 -6.44 1.10
N ARG A 11 20.00 -5.77 0.37
CA ARG A 11 20.32 -6.16 -1.01
C ARG A 11 21.28 -7.35 -1.01
N GLY A 12 20.75 -8.57 -1.04
CA GLY A 12 21.64 -9.72 -1.15
C GLY A 12 21.03 -11.11 -1.02
N GLU A 13 19.71 -11.29 -1.08
CA GLU A 13 19.11 -12.62 -1.20
C GLU A 13 17.63 -12.45 -1.55
N VAL A 14 17.15 -12.99 -2.66
CA VAL A 14 15.70 -13.22 -2.79
C VAL A 14 15.40 -14.41 -1.90
N GLN A 15 15.43 -14.21 -0.59
CA GLN A 15 14.86 -15.15 0.35
C GLN A 15 13.41 -15.34 -0.08
N ARG A 16 12.88 -16.56 0.07
CA ARG A 16 11.44 -16.85 0.03
C ARG A 16 10.76 -16.15 1.23
N GLY A 17 10.93 -14.84 1.31
CA GLY A 17 10.43 -13.98 2.35
C GLY A 17 8.95 -13.80 2.08
N SER A 18 8.14 -14.50 2.85
CA SER A 18 6.72 -14.25 2.96
C SER A 18 6.54 -12.74 3.15
N PHE A 19 5.94 -12.06 2.16
CA PHE A 19 5.48 -10.70 2.40
C PHE A 19 4.62 -10.71 3.66
N VAL A 20 4.56 -9.60 4.41
CA VAL A 20 3.63 -9.44 5.54
C VAL A 20 2.35 -8.73 5.09
N TYR A 21 2.43 -8.03 3.98
CA TYR A 21 1.32 -7.26 3.45
C TYR A 21 1.45 -7.08 1.95
N THR A 22 0.33 -7.18 1.24
CA THR A 22 0.28 -7.01 -0.20
C THR A 22 -0.92 -6.17 -0.63
N MET A 23 -0.67 -5.29 -1.58
CA MET A 23 -1.68 -4.58 -2.37
C MET A 23 -1.45 -4.84 -3.84
N HIS A 24 -2.53 -5.12 -4.56
CA HIS A 24 -2.51 -5.30 -6.00
C HIS A 24 -3.59 -4.45 -6.65
N ARG A 25 -3.14 -3.48 -7.46
CA ARG A 25 -3.97 -2.59 -8.28
C ARG A 25 -5.07 -1.87 -7.48
N VAL A 26 -4.74 -1.45 -6.27
CA VAL A 26 -5.67 -0.77 -5.38
C VAL A 26 -6.04 0.61 -5.93
N GLY A 27 -7.34 0.88 -6.01
CA GLY A 27 -7.87 2.17 -6.46
C GLY A 27 -9.05 2.62 -5.61
N LYS A 28 -9.16 3.93 -5.35
CA LYS A 28 -10.28 4.55 -4.63
C LYS A 28 -10.83 5.70 -5.46
N VAL A 29 -12.12 5.63 -5.72
CA VAL A 29 -12.89 6.71 -6.35
C VAL A 29 -13.98 7.10 -5.37
N VAL A 30 -14.17 8.40 -5.17
CA VAL A 30 -15.27 8.95 -4.36
C VAL A 30 -16.20 9.79 -5.23
N PRO A 31 -17.48 9.97 -4.85
CA PRO A 31 -18.40 10.81 -5.60
C PRO A 31 -17.88 12.26 -5.80
N PRO A 32 -18.24 12.93 -6.91
CA PRO A 32 -19.03 12.41 -8.03
C PRO A 32 -18.22 11.56 -9.04
N LYS A 33 -16.88 11.53 -8.97
CA LYS A 33 -15.95 10.71 -9.79
C LYS A 33 -14.47 11.00 -9.48
N ARG A 34 -14.16 11.47 -8.27
CA ARG A 34 -12.80 11.89 -7.91
C ARG A 34 -11.92 10.68 -7.58
N HIS A 35 -10.86 10.50 -8.34
CA HIS A 35 -9.84 9.49 -8.06
C HIS A 35 -8.93 9.95 -6.93
N ILE A 36 -8.94 9.22 -5.81
CA ILE A 36 -8.04 9.43 -4.68
C ILE A 36 -6.78 8.58 -4.83
N LEU A 37 -6.95 7.31 -5.22
CA LEU A 37 -5.85 6.38 -5.50
C LEU A 37 -6.06 5.75 -6.87
N LYS A 38 -4.97 5.56 -7.62
CA LYS A 38 -4.98 4.97 -8.96
C LYS A 38 -3.94 3.85 -9.05
N ASN A 39 -4.40 2.61 -9.16
CA ASN A 39 -3.60 1.43 -9.48
C ASN A 39 -2.36 1.25 -8.58
N ILE A 40 -2.53 1.36 -7.27
CA ILE A 40 -1.45 1.18 -6.30
C ILE A 40 -1.16 -0.32 -6.12
N SER A 41 0.07 -0.73 -6.40
CA SER A 41 0.57 -2.07 -6.13
C SER A 41 1.84 -1.97 -5.30
N LEU A 42 1.90 -2.70 -4.20
CA LEU A 42 3.05 -2.74 -3.30
C LEU A 42 3.03 -4.02 -2.46
N SER A 43 4.17 -4.42 -1.93
CA SER A 43 4.26 -5.53 -0.97
C SER A 43 5.42 -5.26 -0.02
N PHE A 44 5.28 -5.67 1.24
CA PHE A 44 6.26 -5.40 2.29
C PHE A 44 6.79 -6.69 2.89
N PHE A 45 8.09 -6.71 3.16
CA PHE A 45 8.72 -7.76 3.94
C PHE A 45 8.51 -7.52 5.45
N PRO A 46 8.60 -8.58 6.27
CA PRO A 46 8.64 -8.43 7.72
C PRO A 46 9.74 -7.45 8.15
N GLY A 47 9.45 -6.59 9.12
CA GLY A 47 10.42 -5.62 9.64
C GLY A 47 10.65 -4.38 8.77
N ALA A 48 9.99 -4.26 7.61
CA ALA A 48 10.08 -3.07 6.77
C ALA A 48 9.54 -1.81 7.48
N LYS A 49 10.33 -0.72 7.45
CA LYS A 49 9.89 0.62 7.87
C LYS A 49 9.49 1.41 6.63
N ILE A 50 8.24 1.87 6.57
CA ILE A 50 7.68 2.48 5.35
C ILE A 50 7.22 3.91 5.65
N GLY A 51 7.66 4.84 4.81
CA GLY A 51 7.17 6.22 4.78
C GLY A 51 6.25 6.45 3.59
N VAL A 52 5.09 7.08 3.82
CA VAL A 52 4.18 7.53 2.76
C VAL A 52 4.34 9.03 2.58
N LEU A 53 4.84 9.46 1.41
CA LEU A 53 5.14 10.86 1.11
C LEU A 53 4.28 11.39 -0.03
N GLY A 54 4.12 12.72 -0.10
CA GLY A 54 3.35 13.39 -1.14
C GLY A 54 2.60 14.61 -0.61
N LEU A 55 2.04 15.41 -1.53
CA LEU A 55 1.34 16.65 -1.21
C LEU A 55 0.09 16.42 -0.34
N ASN A 56 -0.41 17.49 0.26
CA ASN A 56 -1.71 17.48 0.92
C ASN A 56 -2.82 17.10 -0.08
N GLY A 57 -3.73 16.23 0.35
CA GLY A 57 -4.78 15.70 -0.52
C GLY A 57 -4.35 14.61 -1.52
N ALA A 58 -3.08 14.18 -1.53
CA ALA A 58 -2.60 13.16 -2.48
C ALA A 58 -3.11 11.72 -2.22
N GLY A 59 -3.84 11.49 -1.13
CA GLY A 59 -4.43 10.19 -0.80
C GLY A 59 -3.68 9.37 0.27
N LYS A 60 -2.66 9.93 0.93
CA LYS A 60 -1.84 9.24 1.96
C LYS A 60 -2.69 8.62 3.09
N SER A 61 -3.54 9.42 3.74
CA SER A 61 -4.41 8.92 4.82
C SER A 61 -5.43 7.91 4.32
N THR A 62 -5.89 8.04 3.07
CA THR A 62 -6.79 7.04 2.45
C THR A 62 -6.06 5.72 2.21
N LEU A 63 -4.82 5.77 1.72
CA LEU A 63 -3.98 4.58 1.57
C LEU A 63 -3.79 3.87 2.93
N LEU A 64 -3.42 4.62 3.96
CA LEU A 64 -3.21 4.07 5.31
C LEU A 64 -4.50 3.48 5.91
N ARG A 65 -5.66 4.12 5.70
CA ARG A 65 -6.96 3.57 6.14
C ARG A 65 -7.30 2.25 5.44
N ILE A 66 -7.03 2.13 4.14
CA ILE A 66 -7.23 0.87 3.40
C ILE A 66 -6.28 -0.21 3.95
N MET A 67 -5.00 0.13 4.17
CA MET A 67 -4.02 -0.80 4.73
C MET A 67 -4.39 -1.30 6.13
N ALA A 68 -4.93 -0.42 6.96
CA ALA A 68 -5.40 -0.74 8.30
C ALA A 68 -6.75 -1.50 8.31
N GLY A 69 -7.37 -1.74 7.15
CA GLY A 69 -8.69 -2.37 7.04
C GLY A 69 -9.86 -1.49 7.47
N LEU A 70 -9.62 -0.18 7.68
CA LEU A 70 -10.61 0.81 8.11
C LEU A 70 -11.45 1.36 6.94
N ASP A 71 -10.93 1.34 5.72
CA ASP A 71 -11.67 1.66 4.50
C ASP A 71 -11.69 0.43 3.59
N LYS A 72 -12.88 -0.15 3.40
CA LYS A 72 -13.10 -1.38 2.62
C LYS A 72 -13.70 -1.11 1.23
N GLU A 73 -14.09 0.12 0.95
CA GLU A 73 -14.71 0.51 -0.31
C GLU A 73 -13.64 0.92 -1.32
N TYR A 74 -12.89 -0.05 -1.83
CA TYR A 74 -11.85 0.18 -2.83
C TYR A 74 -11.90 -0.91 -3.90
N ARG A 75 -11.25 -0.65 -5.03
CA ARG A 75 -11.03 -1.63 -6.11
C ARG A 75 -9.67 -2.29 -5.92
N GLY A 76 -9.51 -3.51 -6.42
CA GLY A 76 -8.26 -4.28 -6.31
C GLY A 76 -8.23 -5.15 -5.06
N ARG A 77 -7.03 -5.59 -4.65
CA ARG A 77 -6.83 -6.46 -3.48
C ARG A 77 -5.88 -5.81 -2.50
N SER A 78 -6.24 -5.84 -1.22
CA SER A 78 -5.40 -5.42 -0.10
C SER A 78 -5.58 -6.43 1.02
N ALA A 79 -4.49 -7.08 1.43
CA ALA A 79 -4.53 -8.04 2.52
C ALA A 79 -3.17 -8.13 3.22
N PRO A 80 -3.14 -8.41 4.52
CA PRO A 80 -2.00 -9.08 5.13
C PRO A 80 -1.72 -10.35 4.33
N ALA A 81 -0.47 -10.60 4.01
CA ALA A 81 -0.09 -11.90 3.48
C ALA A 81 -0.30 -12.91 4.62
N ALA A 82 -1.01 -14.00 4.31
CA ALA A 82 -1.43 -14.98 5.31
C ALA A 82 -0.22 -15.42 6.14
N ARG A 83 -0.38 -15.40 7.47
CA ARG A 83 0.62 -15.93 8.40
C ARG A 83 0.74 -17.42 8.11
N HIS A 84 1.95 -17.87 7.77
CA HIS A 84 2.31 -19.27 7.94
C HIS A 84 2.45 -19.57 9.43
#